data_AF-A0A2W4SSI1-F1
#
_entry.id   AF-A0A2W4SSI1-F1
#
_cell.length_a   1.000
_cell.length_b   1.000
_cell.length_c   1.000
_cell.angle_alpha   90.00
_cell.angle_beta   90.00
_cell.angle_gamma   90.00
#
_symmetry.space_group_name_H-M   'P 1'
#
loop_
_entity.id
_entity.type
_entity.pdbx_description
1 polymer ?
#
loop_
_entity_poly.entity_id
_entity_poly.type
_entity_poly.pdbx_seq_one_letter_code
_entity_poly.pdbx_strand_id
1 'polypeptide(L)' 'MWRIWQTFNPQRILSALAIFLFTLAILIHFILLSTDRYNWLDGASGASTNTTAASIATGSESA' A
#
# COMPACT_ATOMS: atom_id res chain seq x y z
N MET A 1 -9.82 -38.83 25.39
CA MET A 1 -9.87 -37.41 24.99
C MET A 1 -8.55 -36.69 25.29
N TRP A 2 -7.45 -37.12 24.66
CA TRP A 2 -6.08 -36.59 24.82
C TRP A 2 -5.35 -36.32 23.49
N ARG A 3 -5.93 -36.78 22.38
CA ARG A 3 -5.36 -36.69 21.02
C ARG A 3 -5.64 -35.33 20.36
N ILE A 4 -6.58 -34.57 20.90
CA ILE A 4 -6.82 -33.16 20.53
C ILE A 4 -5.57 -32.31 20.78
N TRP A 5 -4.74 -32.67 21.75
CA TRP A 5 -3.44 -32.00 21.96
C TRP A 5 -2.37 -32.32 20.91
N GLN A 6 -2.49 -33.41 20.14
CA GLN A 6 -1.53 -33.73 19.09
C GLN A 6 -1.87 -33.07 17.74
N THR A 7 -3.14 -32.78 17.46
CA THR A 7 -3.55 -32.03 16.27
C THR A 7 -3.40 -30.52 16.44
N PHE A 8 -3.60 -29.99 17.64
CA PHE A 8 -3.37 -28.59 17.95
C PHE A 8 -1.92 -28.34 18.39
N ASN A 9 -1.01 -28.37 17.41
CA ASN A 9 0.37 -27.93 17.61
C ASN A 9 0.36 -26.46 18.12
N PRO A 10 0.76 -26.19 19.38
CA PRO A 10 0.55 -24.88 20.03
C PRO A 10 1.20 -23.72 19.27
N GLN A 11 2.31 -23.99 18.58
CA GLN A 11 2.95 -23.02 17.69
C GLN A 11 2.03 -22.56 16.56
N ARG A 12 1.25 -23.45 15.93
CA ARG A 12 0.40 -23.08 14.79
C ARG A 12 -0.75 -22.15 15.20
N ILE A 13 -1.28 -22.29 16.42
CA ILE A 13 -2.34 -21.40 16.92
C ILE A 13 -1.77 -20.00 17.22
N LEU A 14 -0.62 -19.94 17.90
CA LEU A 14 0.06 -18.67 18.18
C LEU A 14 0.49 -17.97 16.87
N SER A 15 1.01 -18.73 15.91
CA SER A 15 1.34 -18.22 14.58
C SER A 15 0.11 -17.82 13.78
N ALA A 16 -1.00 -18.58 13.82
CA ALA A 16 -2.22 -18.21 13.12
C ALA A 16 -2.77 -16.87 13.61
N LEU A 17 -2.78 -16.64 14.93
CA LEU A 17 -3.17 -15.35 15.51
C LEU A 17 -2.18 -14.25 15.11
N ALA A 18 -0.87 -14.49 15.26
CA ALA A 18 0.16 -13.50 14.92
C ALA A 18 0.13 -13.12 13.43
N ILE A 19 0.06 -14.10 12.53
CA ILE A 19 0.04 -13.90 11.08
C ILE A 19 -1.29 -13.26 10.65
N PHE A 20 -2.41 -13.62 11.27
CA PHE A 20 -3.70 -12.98 11.01
C PHE A 20 -3.65 -11.48 11.33
N LEU A 21 -3.19 -11.12 12.53
CA LEU A 21 -3.04 -9.72 12.93
C LEU A 21 -1.97 -8.99 12.09
N PHE A 22 -0.86 -9.65 11.76
CA PHE A 22 0.23 -9.08 10.97
C PHE A 22 -0.20 -8.81 9.51
N THR A 23 -0.90 -9.76 8.91
CA THR A 23 -1.45 -9.61 7.55
C THR A 23 -2.44 -8.44 7.52
N LEU A 24 -3.33 -8.36 8.51
CA LEU A 24 -4.29 -7.25 8.63
C LEU A 24 -3.56 -5.89 8.76
N ALA A 25 -2.50 -5.82 9.57
CA ALA A 25 -1.70 -4.61 9.73
C ALA A 25 -1.03 -4.16 8.42
N ILE A 26 -0.45 -5.10 7.67
CA ILE A 26 0.17 -4.81 6.36
C ILE A 26 -0.88 -4.37 5.35
N LEU A 27 -2.03 -5.04 5.29
CA LEU A 27 -3.09 -4.74 4.33
C LEU A 27 -3.62 -3.30 4.51
N ILE A 28 -3.77 -2.86 5.76
CA ILE A 28 -4.15 -1.49 6.09
C ILE A 28 -3.04 -0.51 5.68
N HIS A 29 -1.78 -0.77 6.04
CA HIS A 29 -0.66 0.09 5.63
C HIS A 29 -0.54 0.22 4.11
N PHE A 30 -0.71 -0.89 3.40
CA PHE A 30 -0.62 -0.92 1.94
C PHE A 30 -1.73 -0.10 1.29
N ILE A 31 -2.95 -0.10 1.85
CA ILE A 31 -4.05 0.74 1.38
C ILE A 31 -3.74 2.23 1.57
N LEU A 32 -3.18 2.62 2.73
CA LEU A 32 -2.77 4.00 2.97
C LEU A 32 -1.64 4.40 2.01
N LEU A 33 -0.60 3.58 1.87
CA LEU A 33 0.52 3.90 0.97
C LEU A 33 0.11 3.93 -0.51
N SER A 34 -0.92 3.17 -0.90
CA SER A 34 -1.42 3.17 -2.28
C SER A 34 -2.37 4.33 -2.60
N THR A 35 -2.89 5.06 -1.60
CA THR A 35 -3.79 6.19 -1.85
C THR A 35 -2.99 7.47 -2.10
N ASP A 36 -3.30 8.19 -3.19
CA ASP A 36 -2.67 9.44 -3.68
C ASP A 36 -2.35 10.48 -2.58
N ARG A 37 -3.10 10.49 -1.47
CA ARG A 37 -2.92 11.40 -0.34
C ARG A 37 -1.97 10.94 0.77
N TYR A 38 -1.80 9.64 0.97
CA TYR A 38 -0.97 9.06 2.04
C TYR A 38 0.23 8.27 1.49
N ASN A 39 0.38 8.24 0.16
CA ASN A 39 1.54 7.77 -0.57
C ASN A 39 2.71 8.75 -0.40
N TRP A 40 3.35 8.75 0.78
CA TRP A 40 4.49 9.63 1.00
C TRP A 40 5.68 9.31 0.07
N LEU A 41 5.72 8.12 -0.54
CA LEU A 41 6.71 7.75 -1.55
C LEU A 41 6.50 8.53 -2.87
N ASP A 42 5.27 8.93 -3.17
CA ASP A 42 4.89 9.74 -4.33
C ASP A 42 4.93 11.26 -4.06
N GLY A 43 4.93 11.65 -2.77
CA GLY A 43 4.92 13.05 -2.32
C GLY A 43 6.15 13.90 -2.68
N ALA A 44 7.15 13.34 -3.37
CA ALA A 44 8.26 14.11 -3.96
C ALA A 44 8.26 14.10 -5.50
N SER A 45 7.35 13.41 -6.18
CA SER A 45 7.33 13.31 -7.66
C SER A 45 5.97 13.61 -8.31
N GLY A 46 4.86 13.66 -7.57
CA GLY A 46 3.54 14.00 -8.11
C GLY A 46 3.32 15.48 -8.48
N ALA A 47 4.29 16.37 -8.23
CA ALA A 47 4.12 17.81 -8.47
C ALA A 47 4.65 18.34 -9.81
N SER A 48 5.25 17.56 -10.72
CA SER A 48 5.90 18.19 -11.89
C SER A 48 6.01 17.46 -13.23
N THR A 49 5.54 16.22 -13.43
CA THR A 49 5.84 15.52 -14.70
C THR A 49 4.70 15.39 -15.71
N ASN A 50 3.46 15.77 -15.40
CA ASN A 50 2.34 15.56 -16.34
C ASN A 50 1.72 16.85 -16.94
N THR A 51 2.22 18.04 -16.61
CA THR A 51 1.62 19.31 -17.10
C THR A 51 2.52 20.12 -18.06
N THR A 52 3.83 19.83 -18.15
CA THR A 52 4.74 20.59 -19.03
C THR A 52 4.61 20.27 -20.52
N ALA A 53 3.80 19.28 -20.91
CA ALA A 53 3.54 18.97 -22.32
C ALA A 53 2.40 19.81 -22.95
N ALA A 54 1.58 20.52 -22.15
CA ALA A 54 0.39 21.21 -22.65
C ALA A 54 0.54 22.73 -22.83
N SER A 55 1.60 23.37 -22.32
CA SER A 55 1.79 24.83 -22.42
C SER A 55 2.69 25.28 -23.56
N ILE A 56 3.37 24.37 -24.28
CA ILE A 56 4.29 24.75 -25.37
C ILE A 56 3.63 24.88 -26.75
N ALA A 57 2.33 24.58 -26.89
CA ALA A 57 1.65 24.55 -28.19
C ALA A 57 0.68 25.72 -28.46
N THR A 58 0.45 26.65 -27.53
CA THR A 58 -0.55 27.74 -27.71
C THR A 58 0.05 29.15 -27.68
N GLY A 59 1.37 29.29 -27.60
CA GLY A 59 2.05 30.59 -27.55
C GLY A 59 2.49 31.19 -28.90
N SER A 60 2.22 30.55 -30.05
CA SER A 60 2.87 30.91 -31.32
C SER A 60 1.95 31.27 -32.48
N GLU A 61 0.72 31.74 -32.23
CA GLU A 61 -0.13 32.26 -33.30
C GLU A 61 -0.68 33.64 -32.90
N SER A 62 0.19 34.65 -33.04
CA SER A 62 -0.16 36.07 -33.01
C SER A 62 0.55 36.70 -34.21
N ALA A 63 -0.12 36.69 -35.35
CA ALA A 63 0.26 37.36 -36.59
C ALA A 63 -0.90 38.26 -37.03
#